data_AF-A0A9P3USJ8-F1
#
_entry.id   AF-A0A9P3USJ8-F1
#
_cell.length_a   1.000
_cell.length_b   1.000
_cell.length_c   1.000
_cell.angle_alpha   90.00
_cell.angle_beta   90.00
_cell.angle_gamma   90.00
#
_symmetry.space_group_name_H-M   'P 1'
#
loop_
_entity.id
_entity.type
_entity.pdbx_description
1 polymer ?
#
loop_
_entity_poly.entity_id
_entity_poly.type
_entity_poly.pdbx_seq_one_letter_code
_entity_poly.pdbx_strand_id
1 'polypeptide(L)'
;MPGLQFVYTGSMAAETTTVRVRRPDSERLQSLAKARQTTVVDVVHAAIDALERQEFLRGLNGDYQRLRSDPELWEQYLAERHEWDALA
;
A
#
# COMPACT_ATOMS: atom_id res chain seq x y z
N MET A 1 21.87 -17.28 20.85
CA MET A 1 22.12 -16.28 19.78
C MET A 1 23.63 -16.10 19.69
N PRO A 2 24.25 -16.44 18.56
CA PRO A 2 24.27 -15.65 17.30
C PRO A 2 23.58 -16.45 16.16
N GLY A 3 23.10 -15.92 15.05
CA GLY A 3 23.54 -14.82 14.18
C GLY A 3 23.70 -15.44 12.77
N LEU A 4 22.61 -15.56 12.00
CA LEU A 4 22.62 -16.25 10.70
C LEU A 4 22.93 -15.27 9.56
N GLN A 5 24.02 -15.53 8.84
CA GLN A 5 24.29 -15.01 7.50
C GLN A 5 23.49 -15.82 6.47
N PHE A 6 22.93 -15.15 5.46
CA PHE A 6 22.42 -15.81 4.26
C PHE A 6 23.19 -15.31 3.05
N VAL A 7 23.94 -16.21 2.41
CA VAL A 7 24.43 -16.07 1.05
C VAL A 7 23.29 -16.49 0.13
N TYR A 8 22.85 -15.61 -0.77
CA TYR A 8 21.75 -15.89 -1.67
C TYR A 8 22.23 -16.14 -3.11
N THR A 9 22.08 -17.38 -3.56
CA THR A 9 22.11 -17.75 -4.97
C THR A 9 21.00 -18.76 -5.21
N GLY A 10 19.92 -18.36 -5.89
CA GLY A 10 18.96 -19.32 -6.44
C GLY A 10 17.53 -18.83 -6.72
N SER A 11 17.30 -18.39 -7.96
CA SER A 11 16.06 -18.54 -8.75
C SER A 11 14.80 -17.70 -8.42
N MET A 12 14.37 -16.88 -9.39
CA MET A 12 13.07 -16.20 -9.48
C MET A 12 11.88 -17.19 -9.54
N ALA A 13 11.57 -17.85 -8.42
CA ALA A 13 10.31 -18.55 -8.19
C ALA A 13 9.78 -18.10 -6.83
N ALA A 14 8.55 -17.55 -6.82
CA ALA A 14 7.91 -16.86 -5.69
C ALA A 14 8.36 -17.36 -4.31
N GLU A 15 9.25 -16.61 -3.67
CA GLU A 15 9.72 -16.92 -2.33
C GLU A 15 8.59 -16.73 -1.33
N THR A 16 8.07 -17.83 -0.80
CA THR A 16 7.09 -17.78 0.28
C THR A 16 7.80 -17.87 1.62
N THR A 17 7.49 -16.94 2.52
CA THR A 17 7.90 -17.02 3.92
C THR A 17 6.67 -17.22 4.82
N THR A 18 6.89 -17.73 6.03
CA THR A 18 5.81 -17.95 7.01
C THR A 18 5.82 -16.85 8.07
N VAL A 19 4.73 -16.10 8.17
CA VAL A 19 4.53 -15.09 9.21
C VAL A 19 3.65 -15.65 10.32
N ARG A 20 4.10 -15.54 11.57
CA ARG A 20 3.29 -15.91 12.74
C ARG A 20 2.21 -14.86 12.97
N VAL A 21 0.97 -15.31 13.08
CA VAL A 21 -0.19 -14.49 13.43
C VAL A 21 -0.93 -15.13 14.60
N ARG A 22 -1.81 -14.37 15.26
CA ARG A 22 -2.69 -14.93 16.28
C ARG A 22 -3.70 -15.88 15.61
N ARG A 23 -4.09 -16.95 16.31
CA ARG A 23 -5.13 -17.90 15.86
C ARG A 23 -6.42 -17.22 15.37
N PRO A 24 -7.04 -16.26 16.10
CA PRO A 24 -8.26 -15.61 15.61
C PRO A 24 -8.03 -14.82 14.31
N ASP A 25 -6.82 -14.30 14.08
CA ASP A 25 -6.52 -13.53 12.85
C ASP A 25 -6.33 -14.48 11.65
N SER A 26 -5.73 -15.66 11.84
CA SER A 26 -5.66 -16.67 10.78
C SER A 26 -7.03 -17.23 10.40
N GLU A 27 -7.93 -17.43 11.37
CA GLU A 27 -9.33 -17.84 11.12
C GLU A 27 -10.11 -16.78 10.34
N ARG A 28 -9.90 -15.48 10.65
CA ARG A 28 -10.47 -14.36 9.89
C ARG A 28 -9.95 -14.33 8.46
N LEU A 29 -8.64 -14.47 8.26
CA LEU A 29 -8.04 -14.52 6.92
C LEU A 29 -8.59 -15.68 6.09
N GLN A 30 -8.73 -16.86 6.68
CA GLN A 30 -9.35 -18.01 6.02
C GLN A 30 -10.81 -17.75 5.65
N SER A 31 -11.58 -17.14 6.54
CA SER A 31 -12.99 -16.79 6.29
C SER A 31 -13.13 -15.79 5.14
N LEU A 32 -12.26 -14.78 5.09
CA LEU A 32 -12.21 -13.80 3.99
C LEU A 32 -11.82 -14.45 2.67
N ALA A 33 -10.83 -15.33 2.67
CA ALA A 33 -10.39 -16.06 1.48
C ALA A 33 -11.53 -16.92 0.91
N LYS A 34 -12.24 -17.64 1.79
CA LYS A 34 -13.39 -18.47 1.43
C LYS A 34 -14.55 -17.65 0.86
N ALA A 35 -14.88 -16.52 1.50
CA ALA A 35 -15.94 -15.63 1.03
C ALA A 35 -15.63 -15.01 -0.35
N ARG A 36 -14.35 -14.75 -0.63
CA ARG A 36 -13.87 -14.17 -1.89
C ARG A 36 -13.48 -15.20 -2.94
N GLN A 37 -13.58 -16.50 -2.63
CA GLN A 37 -13.16 -17.60 -3.50
C GLN A 37 -11.71 -17.46 -3.98
N THR A 38 -10.82 -17.02 -3.09
CA THR A 38 -9.39 -16.75 -3.36
C THR A 38 -8.52 -17.42 -2.28
N THR A 39 -7.20 -17.31 -2.37
CA THR A 39 -6.29 -17.86 -1.35
C THR A 39 -6.09 -16.90 -0.17
N VAL A 40 -5.65 -17.41 0.97
CA VAL A 40 -5.23 -16.56 2.11
C VAL A 40 -4.09 -15.62 1.71
N VAL A 41 -3.18 -16.08 0.83
CA VAL A 41 -2.07 -15.26 0.32
C VAL A 41 -2.59 -14.07 -0.47
N ASP A 42 -3.61 -14.24 -1.32
CA ASP A 42 -4.21 -13.14 -2.08
C ASP A 42 -4.91 -12.13 -1.15
N VAL A 43 -5.57 -12.61 -0.10
CA VAL A 43 -6.18 -11.74 0.92
C VAL A 43 -5.11 -10.92 1.64
N VAL A 44 -3.96 -11.53 1.96
CA VAL A 44 -2.84 -10.83 2.58
C VAL A 44 -2.25 -9.78 1.63
N HIS A 45 -2.03 -10.12 0.36
CA HIS A 45 -1.55 -9.16 -0.65
C HIS A 45 -2.51 -7.98 -0.78
N ALA A 46 -3.80 -8.24 -0.95
CA ALA A 46 -4.80 -7.18 -1.05
C ALA A 46 -4.88 -6.30 0.22
N ALA A 47 -4.63 -6.88 1.40
CA ALA A 47 -4.58 -6.13 2.65
C ALA A 47 -3.33 -5.22 2.74
N ILE A 48 -2.18 -5.70 2.25
CA ILE A 48 -0.95 -4.91 2.16
C ILE A 48 -1.16 -3.74 1.19
N ASP A 49 -1.65 -4.00 -0.02
CA ASP A 49 -1.92 -2.96 -1.02
C ASP A 49 -2.89 -1.90 -0.49
N ALA A 50 -3.91 -2.32 0.24
CA ALA A 50 -4.87 -1.41 0.86
C ALA A 50 -4.22 -0.55 1.95
N LEU A 51 -3.33 -1.13 2.76
CA LEU A 51 -2.59 -0.40 3.78
C LEU A 51 -1.64 0.62 3.16
N GLU A 52 -0.86 0.23 2.16
CA GLU A 52 0.06 1.13 1.45
C GLU A 52 -0.69 2.30 0.80
N ARG A 53 -1.81 2.03 0.14
CA ARG A 53 -2.67 3.07 -0.43
C ARG A 53 -3.20 4.03 0.64
N GLN A 54 -3.61 3.50 1.79
CA GLN A 54 -4.10 4.33 2.89
C GLN A 54 -3.00 5.25 3.44
N GLU A 55 -1.78 4.74 3.63
CA GLU A 55 -0.65 5.53 4.10
C GLU A 55 -0.23 6.58 3.07
N PHE A 56 -0.22 6.22 1.78
CA PHE A 56 0.02 7.17 0.70
C PHE A 56 -1.00 8.33 0.71
N LEU A 57 -2.29 8.01 0.77
CA LEU A 57 -3.36 9.01 0.82
C LEU A 57 -3.27 9.90 2.07
N ARG A 58 -2.84 9.34 3.21
CA ARG A 58 -2.62 10.11 4.44
C ARG A 58 -1.49 11.13 4.25
N GLY A 59 -0.39 10.74 3.62
CA GLY A 59 0.71 11.66 3.28
C GLY A 59 0.26 12.74 2.30
N LEU A 60 -0.38 12.32 1.19
CA LEU A 60 -0.86 13.23 0.14
C LEU A 60 -1.85 14.27 0.68
N ASN A 61 -2.77 13.87 1.58
CA ASN A 61 -3.71 14.81 2.18
C ASN A 61 -3.00 15.87 3.02
N GLY A 62 -1.92 15.50 3.73
CA GLY A 62 -1.08 16.45 4.46
C GLY A 62 -0.35 17.42 3.52
N ASP A 63 0.20 16.92 2.42
CA ASP A 63 0.87 17.74 1.40
C ASP A 63 -0.10 18.72 0.75
N TYR A 64 -1.30 18.26 0.42
CA TYR A 64 -2.35 19.08 -0.16
C TYR A 64 -2.88 20.14 0.81
N GLN A 65 -3.00 19.80 2.11
CA GLN A 65 -3.33 20.79 3.14
C GLN A 65 -2.25 21.86 3.26
N ARG A 66 -0.97 21.49 3.22
CA ARG A 66 0.14 22.45 3.20
C ARG A 66 0.08 23.36 1.98
N LEU A 67 -0.13 22.78 0.79
CA LEU A 67 -0.28 23.54 -0.45
C LEU A 67 -1.45 24.52 -0.39
N ARG A 68 -2.64 24.09 0.07
CA ARG A 68 -3.81 24.96 0.23
C ARG A 68 -3.66 26.05 1.28
N SER A 69 -2.77 25.85 2.25
CA SER A 69 -2.51 26.85 3.29
C SER A 69 -1.58 27.98 2.80
N ASP A 70 -1.00 27.82 1.61
CA ASP A 70 -0.20 28.83 0.92
C ASP A 70 -0.98 29.38 -0.30
N PRO A 71 -1.56 30.58 -0.22
CA PRO A 71 -2.38 31.14 -1.29
C PRO A 71 -1.63 31.33 -2.61
N GLU A 72 -0.33 31.67 -2.57
CA GLU A 72 0.45 31.95 -3.77
C GLU A 72 0.74 30.65 -4.54
N LEU A 73 1.19 29.62 -3.81
CA LEU A 73 1.39 28.29 -4.41
C LEU A 73 0.08 27.65 -4.87
N TRP A 74 -1.03 27.92 -4.16
CA TRP A 74 -2.35 27.43 -4.53
C TRP A 74 -2.86 28.07 -5.83
N GLU A 75 -2.69 29.38 -6.01
CA GLU A 75 -3.05 30.06 -7.27
C GLU A 75 -2.22 29.55 -8.45
N GLN A 76 -0.91 29.31 -8.26
CA GLN A 76 -0.04 28.73 -9.29
C GLN A 76 -0.51 27.33 -9.69
N TYR A 77 -0.84 26.47 -8.72
CA TYR A 77 -1.38 25.14 -8.97
C TYR A 77 -2.70 25.17 -9.75
N LEU A 78 -3.61 26.09 -9.40
CA LEU A 78 -4.89 26.23 -10.11
C LEU A 78 -4.70 26.72 -11.55
N ALA A 79 -3.78 27.66 -11.77
CA ALA A 79 -3.45 28.16 -13.10
C ALA A 79 -2.91 27.03 -14.00
N GLU A 80 -1.94 26.27 -13.50
CA GLU A 80 -1.41 25.10 -14.20
C GLU A 80 -2.54 24.10 -14.52
N ARG A 81 -3.36 23.74 -13.52
CA ARG A 81 -4.48 22.80 -13.72
C ARG A 81 -5.46 23.28 -14.80
N HIS A 82 -5.72 24.58 -14.87
CA HIS A 82 -6.58 25.17 -15.89
C HIS A 82 -6.01 25.03 -17.30
N GLU A 83 -4.68 25.10 -17.45
CA GLU A 83 -3.99 24.85 -18.72
C GLU A 83 -4.16 23.39 -19.17
N TRP A 84 -4.03 22.43 -18.25
CA TRP A 84 -4.22 21.01 -18.55
C TRP A 84 -5.67 20.65 -18.86
N ASP A 85 -6.63 21.17 -18.10
CA ASP A 85 -8.07 20.93 -18.33
C ASP A 85 -8.52 21.47 -19.71
N ALA A 86 -7.86 22.51 -20.24
CA ALA A 86 -8.13 23.04 -21.58
C ALA A 86 -7.61 22.15 -22.72
N LEU A 87 -6.78 21.16 -22.42
CA LEU A 87 -6.20 20.21 -23.39
C LEU A 87 -6.94 18.84 -23.41
N ALA A 88 -7.86 18.60 -22.47
CA ALA A 88 -8.61 17.34 -22.34
C ALA A 88 -9.92 17.34 -23.14
#